data_AF-A0A1P8APX5-F1
#
_entry.id   AF-A0A1P8APX5-F1
#
_cell.length_a   1.000
_cell.length_b   1.000
_cell.length_c   1.000
_cell.angle_alpha   90.00
_cell.angle_beta   90.00
_cell.angle_gamma   90.00
#
_symmetry.space_group_name_H-M   'P 1'
#
loop_
_entity.id
_entity.type
_entity.pdbx_description
1 polymer ?
#
loop_
_entity_poly.entity_id
_entity_poly.type
_entity_poly.pdbx_seq_one_letter_code
_entity_poly.pdbx_strand_id
1 'polypeptide(L)'
;MDLESVKKYLEGDEDEKAKEPMVAKLPHRFLERFVTNGLKVDLIEPGRIVCSMKIPPHLLNAGKFLHGGATATLVDLIGSAVIYTAGASHSGVSVEINVSYLDAAFLDVTSFPSFLNLLDVFLCKID
;
A
#
# COMPACT_ATOMS: atom_id res chain seq x y z
N MET A 1 7.44 29.02 -0.08
CA MET A 1 8.62 28.24 0.32
C MET A 1 9.72 28.61 -0.67
N ASP A 2 10.84 29.16 -0.22
CA ASP A 2 11.98 29.42 -1.09
C ASP A 2 12.71 28.10 -1.43
N LEU A 3 13.56 28.12 -2.45
CA LEU A 3 14.22 26.91 -2.96
C LEU A 3 15.16 26.28 -1.93
N GLU A 4 15.78 27.07 -1.06
CA GLU A 4 16.66 26.55 0.00
C GLU A 4 15.86 25.82 1.07
N SER A 5 14.70 26.35 1.45
CA SER A 5 13.76 25.67 2.35
C SER A 5 13.27 24.33 1.81
N VAL A 6 13.03 24.23 0.49
CA VAL A 6 12.64 22.96 -0.15
C VAL A 6 13.80 21.96 -0.13
N LYS A 7 15.01 22.40 -0.48
CA LYS A 7 16.21 21.56 -0.46
C LYS A 7 16.46 21.01 0.95
N LYS A 8 16.41 21.88 1.96
CA LYS A 8 16.56 21.50 3.37
C LYS A 8 15.50 20.50 3.81
N TYR A 9 14.25 20.69 3.39
CA TYR A 9 13.17 19.75 3.70
C TYR A 9 13.40 18.35 3.10
N LEU A 10 13.94 18.27 1.88
CA LEU A 10 14.17 17.00 1.18
C LEU A 10 15.45 16.28 1.62
N GLU A 11 16.52 17.02 1.89
CA GLU A 11 17.84 16.47 2.23
C GLU A 11 18.03 16.24 3.74
N GLY A 12 17.17 16.85 4.57
CA GLY A 12 17.36 16.89 6.01
C GLY A 12 18.43 17.90 6.44
N ASP A 13 18.60 18.09 7.74
CA ASP A 13 19.64 18.98 8.27
C ASP A 13 21.03 18.31 8.17
N GLU A 14 22.03 19.03 7.66
CA GLU A 14 23.41 18.51 7.50
C GLU A 14 24.06 18.10 8.83
N ASP A 15 23.61 18.66 9.94
CA ASP A 15 24.07 18.37 11.32
C ASP A 15 23.59 17.00 11.87
N GLU A 16 22.62 16.34 11.22
CA GLU A 16 22.15 15.01 11.63
C GLU A 16 23.01 13.85 11.07
N LYS A 17 24.02 14.12 10.24
CA LYS A 17 24.92 13.10 9.64
C LYS A 17 25.69 12.24 10.65
N ALA A 18 25.68 12.60 11.94
CA ALA A 18 26.31 11.83 13.02
C ALA A 18 25.34 10.94 13.83
N LYS A 19 24.03 10.96 13.54
CA LYS A 19 23.03 10.12 14.21
C LYS A 19 22.47 9.11 13.22
N GLU A 20 22.52 7.84 13.60
CA GLU A 20 21.89 6.76 12.85
C GLU A 20 20.43 7.14 12.52
N PRO A 21 20.02 7.14 11.24
CA PRO A 21 18.73 7.69 10.83
C PRO A 21 17.61 6.94 11.55
N MET A 22 16.56 7.63 12.00
CA MET A 22 15.46 6.98 12.73
C MET A 22 14.84 5.81 11.95
N VAL A 23 14.89 5.88 10.62
CA VAL A 23 14.47 4.81 9.71
C VAL A 23 15.26 3.52 9.90
N ALA A 24 16.57 3.59 10.20
CA ALA A 24 17.40 2.41 10.47
C ALA A 24 16.99 1.67 11.76
N LYS A 25 16.28 2.33 12.67
CA LYS A 25 15.75 1.72 13.91
C LYS A 25 14.40 1.03 13.71
N LEU A 26 13.78 1.18 12.54
CA LEU A 26 12.50 0.53 12.25
C LEU A 26 12.70 -0.97 11.99
N PRO A 27 11.72 -1.82 12.34
CA PRO A 27 11.78 -3.24 12.01
C PRO A 27 11.92 -3.46 10.50
N HIS A 28 12.59 -4.56 10.12
CA HIS A 28 12.67 -4.99 8.73
C HIS A 28 11.26 -5.12 8.12
N ARG A 29 11.08 -4.55 6.91
CA ARG A 29 9.80 -4.50 6.19
C ARG A 29 8.69 -3.78 6.95
N PHE A 30 9.05 -2.73 7.69
CA PHE A 30 8.10 -1.94 8.47
C PHE A 30 6.96 -1.41 7.60
N LEU A 31 7.25 -0.81 6.43
CA LEU A 31 6.23 -0.22 5.56
C LEU A 31 5.25 -1.28 5.05
N GLU A 32 5.74 -2.45 4.63
CA GLU A 32 4.85 -3.52 4.17
C GLU A 32 3.94 -4.00 5.30
N ARG A 33 4.48 -4.19 6.50
CA ARG A 33 3.69 -4.62 7.67
C ARG A 33 2.73 -3.54 8.16
N PHE A 34 3.12 -2.28 8.05
CA PHE A 34 2.29 -1.14 8.42
C PHE A 34 1.05 -1.06 7.52
N VAL A 35 1.24 -1.22 6.20
CA VAL A 35 0.16 -1.15 5.21
C VAL A 35 -0.71 -2.40 5.17
N THR A 36 -0.12 -3.60 5.32
CA THR A 36 -0.87 -4.87 5.25
C THR A 36 -1.56 -5.25 6.57
N ASN A 37 -1.44 -4.43 7.62
CA ASN A 37 -2.10 -4.69 8.88
C ASN A 37 -3.63 -4.67 8.72
N GLY A 38 -4.27 -5.82 8.97
CA GLY A 38 -5.72 -6.00 8.79
C GLY A 38 -6.13 -6.56 7.43
N LEU A 39 -5.18 -6.85 6.54
CA LEU A 39 -5.43 -7.54 5.27
C LEU A 39 -5.75 -9.02 5.54
N LYS A 40 -6.82 -9.52 4.91
CA LYS A 40 -7.23 -10.93 4.93
C LYS A 40 -7.27 -11.44 3.51
N VAL A 41 -6.58 -12.55 3.25
CA VAL A 41 -6.68 -13.25 1.97
C VAL A 41 -7.90 -14.16 2.00
N ASP A 42 -8.79 -13.99 1.02
CA ASP A 42 -10.06 -14.72 0.92
C ASP A 42 -9.97 -15.86 -0.11
N LEU A 43 -9.20 -15.68 -1.19
CA LEU A 43 -9.01 -16.70 -2.23
C LEU A 43 -7.64 -16.55 -2.89
N ILE A 44 -7.03 -17.68 -3.25
CA ILE A 44 -5.81 -17.75 -4.07
C ILE A 44 -6.07 -18.76 -5.20
N GLU A 45 -5.87 -18.33 -6.43
CA GLU A 45 -5.95 -19.12 -7.66
C GLU A 45 -4.72 -18.83 -8.53
N PRO A 46 -4.37 -19.69 -9.51
CA PRO A 46 -3.26 -19.38 -10.43
C PRO A 46 -3.47 -18.05 -11.17
N GLY A 47 -2.57 -17.10 -10.92
CA GLY A 47 -2.63 -15.75 -11.49
C GLY A 47 -3.66 -14.81 -10.85
N ARG A 48 -4.18 -15.14 -9.66
CA ARG A 48 -5.19 -14.33 -8.98
C ARG A 48 -5.16 -14.48 -7.45
N ILE A 49 -5.20 -13.35 -6.76
CA ILE A 49 -5.43 -13.29 -5.31
C ILE A 49 -6.64 -12.41 -5.06
N VAL A 50 -7.50 -12.81 -4.12
CA VAL A 50 -8.62 -12.03 -3.62
C VAL A 50 -8.42 -11.79 -2.13
N CYS A 51 -8.50 -10.54 -1.69
CA CYS A 51 -8.34 -10.13 -0.31
C CYS A 51 -9.34 -9.05 0.10
N SER A 52 -9.66 -9.02 1.39
CA SER A 52 -10.47 -8.01 2.05
C SER A 52 -9.67 -7.31 3.16
N MET A 53 -10.01 -6.06 3.45
CA MET A 53 -9.36 -5.32 4.52
C MET A 53 -10.36 -4.35 5.16
N LYS A 54 -10.42 -4.35 6.49
CA LYS A 54 -11.03 -3.24 7.25
C LYS A 54 -10.02 -2.11 7.33
N ILE A 55 -10.41 -0.89 6.94
CA ILE A 55 -9.47 0.23 6.87
C ILE A 55 -9.11 0.68 8.29
N PRO A 56 -7.85 0.49 8.71
CA PRO A 56 -7.44 0.87 10.04
C PRO A 56 -7.16 2.38 10.12
N PRO A 57 -7.28 3.00 11.30
CA PRO A 57 -7.10 4.45 11.47
C PRO A 57 -5.74 4.99 11.00
N HIS A 58 -4.67 4.18 11.09
CA HIS A 58 -3.32 4.58 10.73
C HIS A 58 -3.08 4.68 9.21
N LEU A 59 -4.00 4.18 8.38
CA LEU A 59 -3.93 4.30 6.92
C LEU A 59 -4.82 5.40 6.35
N LEU A 60 -5.45 6.21 7.20
CA LEU A 60 -6.27 7.33 6.76
C LEU A 60 -5.42 8.54 6.39
N ASN A 61 -5.89 9.29 5.39
CA ASN A 61 -5.37 10.62 5.08
C ASN A 61 -6.04 11.71 5.93
N ALA A 62 -5.68 12.98 5.68
CA ALA A 62 -6.26 14.14 6.35
C ALA A 62 -7.79 14.26 6.14
N GLY A 63 -8.31 13.76 5.02
CA GLY A 63 -9.73 13.68 4.68
C GLY A 63 -10.49 12.53 5.36
N LYS A 64 -9.84 11.74 6.24
CA LYS A 64 -10.46 10.63 7.00
C LYS A 64 -10.93 9.45 6.15
N PHE A 65 -10.35 9.24 4.97
CA PHE A 65 -10.51 8.04 4.16
C PHE A 65 -9.14 7.44 3.80
N LEU A 66 -9.14 6.23 3.25
CA LEU A 66 -7.93 5.48 2.91
C LEU A 66 -6.96 6.32 2.07
N HIS A 67 -5.72 6.40 2.52
CA HIS A 67 -4.67 7.16 1.85
C HIS A 67 -4.31 6.53 0.51
N GLY A 68 -4.28 7.33 -0.57
CA GLY A 68 -3.98 6.81 -1.91
C GLY A 68 -2.63 6.09 -1.99
N GLY A 69 -1.60 6.64 -1.34
CA GLY A 69 -0.30 5.96 -1.20
C GLY A 69 -0.39 4.59 -0.51
N ALA A 70 -1.25 4.41 0.50
CA ALA A 70 -1.44 3.11 1.13
C ALA A 70 -2.12 2.12 0.19
N THR A 71 -3.12 2.58 -0.58
CA THR A 71 -3.76 1.80 -1.66
C THR A 71 -2.74 1.38 -2.72
N ALA A 72 -1.89 2.30 -3.19
CA ALA A 72 -0.86 1.98 -4.19
C ALA A 72 0.15 0.93 -3.66
N THR A 73 0.57 1.05 -2.40
CA THR A 73 1.42 0.05 -1.76
C THR A 73 0.71 -1.31 -1.61
N LEU A 74 -0.60 -1.34 -1.35
CA LEU A 74 -1.35 -2.60 -1.39
C LEU A 74 -1.35 -3.22 -2.79
N VAL A 75 -1.53 -2.43 -3.87
CA VAL A 75 -1.44 -2.94 -5.26
C VAL A 75 -0.09 -3.62 -5.45
N ASP A 76 0.99 -2.92 -5.09
CA ASP A 76 2.37 -3.38 -5.29
C ASP A 76 2.66 -4.71 -4.60
N LEU A 77 2.32 -4.79 -3.31
CA LEU A 77 2.59 -5.96 -2.47
C LEU A 77 1.75 -7.17 -2.90
N ILE A 78 0.47 -6.97 -3.19
CA ILE A 78 -0.42 -8.05 -3.62
C ILE A 78 -0.04 -8.50 -5.03
N GLY A 79 0.25 -7.56 -5.95
CA GLY A 79 0.67 -7.88 -7.31
C GLY A 79 1.97 -8.68 -7.35
N SER A 80 2.95 -8.31 -6.52
CA SER A 80 4.17 -9.10 -6.33
C SER A 80 3.87 -10.52 -5.80
N ALA A 81 2.87 -10.67 -4.93
CA ALA A 81 2.47 -11.98 -4.41
C ALA A 81 1.76 -12.85 -5.46
N VAL A 82 0.99 -12.25 -6.38
CA VAL A 82 0.32 -12.98 -7.47
C VAL A 82 1.31 -13.72 -8.36
N ILE A 83 2.52 -13.19 -8.57
CA ILE A 83 3.58 -13.86 -9.37
C ILE A 83 3.87 -15.28 -8.85
N TYR A 84 3.89 -15.48 -7.53
CA TYR A 84 4.09 -16.82 -6.95
C TYR A 84 2.96 -17.79 -7.30
N THR A 85 1.73 -17.30 -7.45
CA THR A 85 0.56 -18.15 -7.78
C THR A 85 0.66 -18.71 -9.19
N ALA A 86 1.46 -18.11 -10.07
CA ALA A 86 1.74 -18.59 -11.42
C ALA A 86 2.89 -19.62 -11.49
N GLY A 87 3.44 -20.03 -10.34
CA GLY A 87 4.52 -21.04 -10.26
C GLY A 87 5.93 -20.47 -10.33
N ALA A 88 6.10 -19.16 -10.25
CA ALA A 88 7.41 -18.53 -10.16
C ALA A 88 8.08 -18.82 -8.80
N SER A 89 9.40 -19.00 -8.80
CA SER A 89 10.19 -19.24 -7.58
C SER A 89 10.53 -17.96 -6.80
N HIS A 90 10.42 -16.80 -7.45
CA HIS A 90 10.73 -15.49 -6.87
C HIS A 90 9.67 -14.49 -7.34
N SER A 91 9.35 -13.50 -6.50
CA SER A 91 8.57 -12.34 -6.95
C SER A 91 9.41 -11.42 -7.82
N GLY A 92 8.73 -10.59 -8.60
CA GLY A 92 9.35 -9.47 -9.31
C GLY A 92 9.46 -8.21 -8.45
N VAL A 93 9.95 -7.15 -9.08
CA VAL A 93 9.86 -5.76 -8.61
C VAL A 93 8.95 -5.00 -9.57
N SER A 94 8.07 -4.16 -9.04
CA SER A 94 7.21 -3.33 -9.88
C SER A 94 8.03 -2.23 -10.55
N VAL A 95 7.98 -2.20 -11.88
CA VAL A 95 8.64 -1.16 -12.69
C VAL A 95 7.70 0.03 -12.92
N GLU A 96 6.39 -0.24 -12.99
CA GLU A 96 5.35 0.74 -13.22
C GLU A 96 4.07 0.33 -12.46
N ILE A 97 3.39 1.31 -11.87
CA ILE A 97 2.13 1.10 -11.17
C ILE A 97 1.21 2.27 -11.53
N ASN A 98 0.08 1.96 -12.16
CA ASN A 98 -0.99 2.91 -12.43
C ASN A 98 -2.22 2.58 -11.57
N VAL A 99 -2.65 3.55 -10.75
CA VAL A 99 -3.81 3.41 -9.86
C VAL A 99 -4.80 4.54 -10.12
N SER A 100 -6.04 4.19 -10.44
CA SER A 100 -7.16 5.13 -10.56
C SER A 100 -8.05 5.04 -9.33
N TYR A 101 -8.25 6.16 -8.63
CA TYR A 101 -9.07 6.25 -7.42
C TYR A 101 -10.49 6.68 -7.79
N LEU A 102 -11.41 5.73 -7.85
CA LEU A 102 -12.78 5.98 -8.29
C LEU A 102 -13.73 6.36 -7.14
N ASP A 103 -13.47 5.88 -5.93
CA ASP A 103 -14.27 6.18 -4.74
C ASP A 103 -13.41 6.19 -3.46
N ALA A 104 -13.93 6.86 -2.42
CA ALA A 104 -13.30 6.95 -1.11
C ALA A 104 -13.77 5.81 -0.20
N ALA A 105 -12.80 5.16 0.45
CA ALA A 105 -13.07 4.11 1.42
C ALA A 105 -12.82 4.62 2.85
N PHE A 106 -13.86 4.62 3.69
CA PHE A 106 -13.82 5.18 5.04
C PHE A 106 -13.53 4.12 6.10
N LEU A 107 -13.18 4.59 7.30
CA LEU A 107 -12.92 3.75 8.48
C LEU A 107 -14.12 2.83 8.79
N ASP A 108 -13.84 1.56 9.08
CA ASP A 108 -14.81 0.51 9.43
C ASP A 108 -15.96 0.23 8.43
N VAL A 109 -15.92 0.79 7.22
CA VAL A 109 -16.90 0.43 6.19
C VAL A 109 -16.60 -0.97 5.69
N THR A 110 -17.43 -1.94 6.11
CA THR A 110 -17.37 -3.33 5.62
C THR A 110 -18.35 -3.61 4.48
N SER A 111 -19.20 -2.64 4.11
CA SER A 111 -20.22 -2.80 3.08
C SER A 111 -20.86 -1.47 2.69
N PHE A 112 -20.79 -1.08 1.41
CA PHE A 112 -21.76 -0.15 0.82
C PHE A 112 -23.01 -0.94 0.36
N PRO A 113 -24.23 -0.42 0.56
CA PRO A 113 -25.44 -1.08 0.11
C PRO A 113 -25.66 -0.82 -1.39
N SER A 114 -25.71 -1.88 -2.18
CA SER A 114 -26.29 -1.97 -3.54
C SER A 114 -25.75 -1.00 -4.62
N PHE A 115 -25.03 -1.59 -5.59
CA PHE A 115 -24.41 -0.99 -6.78
C PHE A 115 -23.05 -0.31 -6.61
N LEU A 116 -22.15 -0.98 -5.89
CA LEU A 116 -20.72 -1.13 -6.19
C LEU A 116 -20.19 -2.00 -5.06
N ASN A 117 -20.20 -3.32 -5.26
CA ASN A 117 -19.52 -4.17 -4.30
C ASN A 117 -18.05 -3.76 -4.33
N LEU A 118 -17.48 -3.46 -3.16
CA LEU A 118 -16.04 -3.54 -2.91
C LEU A 118 -15.54 -5.01 -3.04
N LEU A 119 -16.19 -5.84 -3.89
CA LEU A 119 -15.76 -7.17 -4.31
C LEU A 119 -14.90 -7.13 -5.57
N ASP A 120 -14.73 -5.97 -6.21
CA ASP A 120 -13.56 -5.73 -7.06
C ASP A 120 -12.39 -5.30 -6.17
N VAL A 121 -12.15 -6.16 -5.18
CA VAL A 121 -10.87 -6.53 -4.60
C VAL A 121 -9.75 -6.22 -5.57
N PHE A 122 -8.61 -5.72 -5.10
CA PHE A 122 -7.37 -5.62 -5.85
C PHE A 122 -7.14 -6.88 -6.70
N LEU A 123 -7.67 -6.86 -7.92
CA LEU A 123 -7.67 -8.00 -8.80
C LEU A 123 -6.45 -7.78 -9.65
N CYS A 124 -5.29 -8.10 -9.09
CA CYS A 124 -4.09 -8.13 -9.89
C CYS A 124 -4.15 -9.42 -10.72
N LYS A 125 -4.59 -9.27 -11.97
CA LYS A 125 -4.46 -10.29 -13.00
C LYS A 125 -3.18 -9.96 -13.75
N ILE A 126 -2.25 -10.91 -13.77
CA ILE A 126 -1.04 -10.82 -14.59
C ILE A 126 -1.41 -11.46 -15.94
N ASP A 127 -1.45 -10.66 -17.01
CA ASP A 127 -1.66 -11.14 -18.38
C ASP A 127 -0.37 -11.75 -18.98
#